data_AF-A0A7X2SSP0-F1
#
_entry.id   AF-A0A7X2SSP0-F1
#
_cell.length_a   1.000
_cell.length_b   1.000
_cell.length_c   1.000
_cell.angle_alpha   90.00
_cell.angle_beta   90.00
_cell.angle_gamma   90.00
#
_symmetry.space_group_name_H-M   'P 1'
#
loop_
_entity.id
_entity.type
_entity.pdbx_description
1 polymer ?
#
loop_
_entity_poly.entity_id
_entity_poly.type
_entity_poly.pdbx_seq_one_letter_code
_entity_poly.pdbx_strand_id
1 'polypeptide(L)' 'DSTDEIAQFANNAFYDQSFPKQADDYDSLSQYLELNGTYLPSMVIFDNAWTKYEEFMS' A
#
# COMPACT_ATOMS: atom_id res chain seq x y z
N ASP A 1 -5.94 -2.06 -15.52
CA ASP A 1 -5.94 -0.68 -14.99
C ASP A 1 -5.29 -0.68 -13.62
N SER A 2 -4.18 0.04 -13.43
CA SER A 2 -3.49 0.11 -12.13
C SER A 2 -4.33 0.81 -11.06
N THR A 3 -5.25 1.70 -11.47
CA THR A 3 -6.21 2.36 -10.56
C THR A 3 -7.14 1.35 -9.87
N ASP A 4 -7.61 0.32 -10.57
CA ASP A 4 -8.50 -0.70 -9.99
C ASP A 4 -7.75 -1.56 -8.97
N GLU A 5 -6.49 -1.89 -9.23
CA GLU A 5 -5.64 -2.66 -8.32
C GLU A 5 -5.29 -1.86 -7.06
N ILE A 6 -4.99 -0.56 -7.21
CA ILE A 6 -4.77 0.34 -6.06
C ILE A 6 -6.04 0.50 -5.23
N ALA A 7 -7.21 0.62 -5.85
CA ALA A 7 -8.48 0.71 -5.14
C ALA A 7 -8.78 -0.59 -4.35
N GLN A 8 -8.51 -1.75 -4.95
CA GLN A 8 -8.63 -3.03 -4.25
C GLN A 8 -7.63 -3.16 -3.11
N PHE A 9 -6.38 -2.76 -3.31
CA PHE A 9 -5.38 -2.69 -2.25
C PHE A 9 -5.84 -1.79 -1.10
N ALA A 10 -6.32 -0.59 -1.38
CA ALA A 10 -6.81 0.34 -0.36
C ALA A 10 -7.96 -0.26 0.47
N ASN A 11 -8.91 -0.93 -0.19
CA ASN A 11 -10.00 -1.63 0.50
C ASN A 11 -9.48 -2.76 1.39
N ASN A 12 -8.54 -3.56 0.90
CA ASN A 12 -7.97 -4.66 1.67
C ASN A 12 -7.15 -4.15 2.87
N ALA A 13 -6.32 -3.12 2.68
CA ALA A 13 -5.56 -2.47 3.74
C ALA A 13 -6.48 -1.81 4.79
N PHE A 14 -7.65 -1.31 4.39
CA PHE A 14 -8.65 -0.80 5.32
C PHE A 14 -9.20 -1.88 6.27
N TYR A 15 -9.41 -3.10 5.76
CA TYR A 15 -9.87 -4.25 6.54
C TYR A 15 -8.76 -4.90 7.37
N ASP A 16 -7.49 -4.67 7.03
CA ASP A 16 -6.35 -5.08 7.85
C ASP A 16 -6.26 -4.20 9.12
N GLN A 17 -6.70 -4.76 10.24
CA GLN A 17 -6.68 -4.07 11.53
C GLN A 17 -5.26 -3.80 12.05
N SER A 18 -4.26 -4.57 11.58
CA SER A 18 -2.86 -4.44 12.00
C SER A 18 -2.07 -3.50 11.09
N PHE A 19 -2.65 -3.04 9.97
CA PHE A 19 -2.00 -2.13 9.05
C PHE A 19 -1.53 -0.86 9.77
N PRO A 20 -0.26 -0.44 9.61
CA PRO A 20 0.31 0.68 10.37
C PRO A 20 -0.18 2.03 9.82
N LYS A 21 -1.39 2.44 10.21
CA LYS A 21 -2.08 3.67 9.71
C LYS A 21 -1.37 5.00 10.00
N GLN A 22 -0.35 5.00 10.85
CA GLN A 22 0.42 6.19 11.23
C GLN A 22 1.82 6.20 10.62
N ALA A 23 2.23 5.14 9.92
CA ALA A 23 3.50 5.13 9.21
C ALA A 23 3.38 5.99 7.94
N ASP A 24 4.37 6.85 7.72
CA ASP A 24 4.46 7.78 6.61
C ASP A 24 5.79 7.65 5.83
N ASP A 25 6.53 6.56 6.08
CA ASP A 25 7.76 6.21 5.37
C ASP A 25 7.58 4.93 4.54
N TYR A 26 8.22 4.93 3.37
CA TYR A 26 8.15 3.82 2.41
C TYR A 26 8.67 2.51 3.00
N ASP A 27 9.82 2.55 3.67
CA ASP A 27 10.53 1.36 4.13
C ASP A 27 9.71 0.58 5.16
N SER A 28 9.12 1.25 6.15
CA SER A 28 8.29 0.61 7.18
C SER A 28 7.02 0.01 6.59
N LEU A 29 6.37 0.70 5.65
CA LEU A 29 5.18 0.21 4.96
C LEU A 29 5.51 -0.97 4.04
N SER A 30 6.61 -0.90 3.29
CA SER A 30 7.10 -1.97 2.42
C SER A 30 7.41 -3.23 3.24
N GLN A 31 8.16 -3.10 4.34
CA GLN A 31 8.49 -4.21 5.22
C GLN A 31 7.23 -4.87 5.82
N TYR A 32 6.25 -4.06 6.25
CA TYR A 32 4.98 -4.57 6.75
C TYR A 32 4.25 -5.40 5.68
N LEU A 33 4.16 -4.88 4.46
CA LEU A 33 3.46 -5.51 3.35
C LEU A 33 4.14 -6.80 2.86
N GLU A 34 5.48 -6.83 2.84
CA GLU A 34 6.21 -8.06 2.50
C GLU A 34 5.98 -9.19 3.52
N LEU A 35 5.86 -8.84 4.80
CA LEU A 35 5.70 -9.82 5.88
C LEU A 35 4.24 -10.22 6.14
N ASN A 36 3.29 -9.29 5.97
CA ASN A 36 1.91 -9.45 6.41
C ASN A 36 0.87 -9.17 5.31
N GLY A 37 1.27 -8.56 4.19
CA GLY A 37 0.40 -8.11 3.10
C GLY A 37 -0.09 -9.23 2.19
N THR A 38 -0.59 -10.35 2.72
CA THR A 38 -1.06 -11.50 1.93
C THR A 38 -2.24 -11.17 1.00
N TYR A 39 -2.88 -10.03 1.22
CA TYR A 39 -3.97 -9.49 0.41
C TYR A 39 -3.47 -8.66 -0.79
N LEU A 40 -2.15 -8.46 -0.92
CA LEU A 40 -1.51 -7.74 -1.99
C LEU A 40 -0.97 -8.75 -3.02
N PRO A 41 -1.55 -8.84 -4.22
CA PRO A 41 -1.12 -9.81 -5.24
C PRO A 41 0.31 -9.57 -5.76
N SER A 42 0.81 -8.33 -5.66
CA SER A 42 2.14 -7.92 -6.10
C SER A 42 2.55 -6.62 -5.41
N MET A 43 3.80 -6.54 -4.94
CA MET A 43 4.36 -5.31 -4.37
C MET A 43 4.32 -4.12 -5.34
N VAL A 44 4.33 -4.37 -6.66
CA VAL A 44 4.19 -3.34 -7.71
C VAL A 44 2.93 -2.49 -7.50
N ILE A 45 1.86 -3.04 -6.93
CA ILE A 45 0.62 -2.30 -6.65
C ILE A 45 0.86 -1.26 -5.55
N PHE A 46 1.61 -1.62 -4.50
CA PHE A 46 2.02 -0.69 -3.45
C PHE A 46 2.98 0.37 -4.01
N ASP A 47 3.99 -0.02 -4.79
CA ASP A 47 4.95 0.91 -5.39
C ASP A 47 4.24 1.97 -6.25
N ASN A 48 3.24 1.56 -7.04
CA ASN A 48 2.43 2.46 -7.84
C ASN A 48 1.55 3.39 -6.97
N ALA A 49 1.00 2.89 -5.86
CA ALA A 49 0.24 3.71 -4.91
C ALA A 49 1.13 4.74 -4.21
N TRP A 50 2.34 4.33 -3.83
CA TRP A 50 3.33 5.20 -3.20
C TRP A 50 3.78 6.32 -4.14
N THR A 51 4.10 6.00 -5.39
CA THR A 51 4.48 7.01 -6.40
C THR A 51 3.40 8.09 -6.53
N LYS A 52 2.12 7.70 -6.56
CA LYS A 52 0.99 8.66 -6.60
C LYS A 52 0.88 9.51 -5.35
N TYR A 53 1.18 8.93 -4.19
CA TYR A 53 1.20 9.66 -2.92
C TYR A 53 2.31 10.73 -2.94
N GLU A 54 3.52 10.38 -3.37
CA GLU A 54 4.64 11.33 -3.50
C GLU A 54 4.32 12.46 -4.50
N GLU A 55 3.74 12.13 -5.66
CA GLU A 55 3.28 13.10 -6.65
C GLU A 55 2.19 14.05 -6.11
N PHE A 56 1.32 13.57 -5.22
CA PHE A 56 0.29 14.40 -4.59
C PHE A 56 0.86 15.32 -3.50
N MET A 57 1.91 14.88 -2.82
CA MET A 57 2.54 15.62 -1.72
C MET A 57 3.60 16.64 -2.20
N SER A 58 4.06 16.54 -3.46
CA SER A 58 4.97 17.49 -4.10
C SER A 58 4.28 18.77 -4.57
#